data_AF-I3I9S4-F1
#
_entry.id   AF-I3I9S4-F1
#
_cell.length_a   1.000
_cell.length_b   1.000
_cell.length_c   1.000
_cell.angle_alpha   90.00
_cell.angle_beta   90.00
_cell.angle_gamma   90.00
#
_symmetry.space_group_name_H-M   'P 1'
#
loop_
_entity.id
_entity.type
_entity.pdbx_description
1 polymer ?
#
loop_
_entity_poly.entity_id
_entity_poly.type
_entity_poly.pdbx_seq_one_letter_code
_entity_poly.pdbx_strand_id
1 'polypeptide(L)'
;MLHPGTDKILSNTYLYGATWDGVVLLQGRLTTGLVFNIARKEKDGRKDREKYLAKAKYRAVGGFELAMQIVKAQGDLKSSAPLIFSAWADYVAHTKKYYQLNEYRHTEGVHIVFVGWYGPDGAIHLETEMALHDRALTSDQVGHVCHCTMSTISCTNPAILPQAWISLPSPGGSTTL
;
A
#
# COMPACT_ATOMS: atom_id res chain seq x y z
N MET A 1 5.45 -26.43 14.80
CA MET A 1 4.16 -26.47 14.08
C MET A 1 3.40 -25.20 14.45
N LEU A 2 2.96 -24.39 13.49
CA LEU A 2 2.12 -23.21 13.75
C LEU A 2 0.66 -23.65 13.91
N HIS A 3 -0.11 -22.92 14.71
CA HIS A 3 -1.50 -23.23 15.01
C HIS A 3 -2.35 -23.32 13.72
N PRO A 4 -3.23 -24.33 13.57
CA PRO A 4 -4.11 -24.54 12.41
C PRO A 4 -5.10 -23.40 12.11
N GLY A 5 -5.08 -22.30 12.87
CA GLY A 5 -5.96 -21.15 12.69
C GLY A 5 -5.41 -20.09 11.74
N THR A 6 -4.09 -19.90 11.69
CA THR A 6 -3.46 -18.74 11.02
C THR A 6 -3.83 -18.59 9.53
N ASP A 7 -4.04 -19.72 8.85
CA ASP A 7 -4.33 -19.79 7.41
C ASP A 7 -5.72 -19.27 7.01
N LYS A 8 -6.69 -19.27 7.95
CA LYS A 8 -8.05 -18.77 7.69
C LYS A 8 -8.21 -17.28 8.00
N ILE A 9 -7.33 -16.73 8.84
CA ILE A 9 -7.64 -15.48 9.56
C ILE A 9 -7.23 -14.23 8.76
N LEU A 10 -6.13 -14.26 7.99
CA LEU A 10 -5.77 -13.16 7.07
C LEU A 10 -6.40 -13.30 5.67
N SER A 11 -7.34 -14.25 5.53
CA SER A 11 -8.03 -14.45 4.26
C SER A 11 -8.89 -13.24 3.89
N ASN A 12 -9.28 -12.36 4.82
CA ASN A 12 -10.05 -11.15 4.52
C ASN A 12 -9.18 -9.89 4.40
N THR A 13 -7.94 -10.06 3.95
CA THR A 13 -7.02 -8.94 3.68
C THR A 13 -6.94 -8.63 2.19
N TYR A 14 -7.08 -7.36 1.85
CA TYR A 14 -7.01 -6.83 0.51
C TYR A 14 -5.78 -5.95 0.34
N LEU A 15 -5.17 -5.99 -0.83
CA LEU A 15 -4.09 -5.12 -1.24
C LEU A 15 -4.58 -4.23 -2.39
N TYR A 16 -4.23 -2.94 -2.31
CA TYR A 16 -4.47 -1.95 -3.34
C TYR A 16 -3.16 -1.26 -3.65
N GLY A 17 -2.87 -1.05 -4.93
CA GLY A 17 -1.90 -0.07 -5.38
C GLY A 17 -2.65 1.07 -6.03
N ALA A 18 -2.55 2.26 -5.46
CA ALA A 18 -3.22 3.46 -5.94
C ALA A 18 -2.21 4.60 -6.08
N THR A 19 -2.40 5.41 -7.11
CA THR A 19 -1.68 6.67 -7.24
C THR A 19 -2.22 7.69 -6.23
N TRP A 20 -1.44 8.71 -5.94
CA TRP A 20 -1.80 9.76 -4.98
C TRP A 20 -3.14 10.48 -5.25
N ASP A 21 -3.57 10.52 -6.52
CA ASP A 21 -4.84 11.10 -6.98
C ASP A 21 -6.02 10.10 -6.93
N GLY A 22 -5.80 8.89 -6.38
CA GLY A 22 -6.84 7.92 -6.11
C GLY A 22 -7.10 6.91 -7.23
N VAL A 23 -6.31 6.92 -8.33
CA VAL A 23 -6.45 5.92 -9.39
C VAL A 23 -5.91 4.58 -8.91
N VAL A 24 -6.79 3.57 -8.86
CA VAL A 24 -6.42 2.19 -8.51
C VAL A 24 -5.74 1.53 -9.70
N LEU A 25 -4.44 1.25 -9.56
CA LEU A 25 -3.63 0.54 -10.55
C LEU A 25 -3.86 -0.98 -10.47
N LEU A 26 -3.90 -1.49 -9.25
CA LEU A 26 -4.02 -2.90 -8.94
C LEU A 26 -4.83 -3.12 -7.67
N GLN A 27 -5.67 -4.14 -7.68
CA GLN A 27 -6.42 -4.60 -6.52
C GLN A 27 -6.39 -6.12 -6.46
N GLY A 28 -6.20 -6.66 -5.26
CA GLY A 28 -6.18 -8.09 -5.04
C GLY A 28 -6.53 -8.47 -3.62
N ARG A 29 -6.97 -9.71 -3.44
CA ARG A 29 -7.15 -10.32 -2.12
C ARG A 29 -5.96 -11.22 -1.82
N LEU A 30 -5.43 -11.15 -0.60
CA LEU A 30 -4.34 -12.03 -0.21
C LEU A 30 -4.80 -13.49 -0.25
N THR A 31 -4.04 -14.30 -0.99
CA THR A 31 -4.22 -15.75 -1.00
C THR A 31 -3.65 -16.35 0.28
N THR A 32 -4.11 -17.54 0.67
CA THR A 32 -3.56 -18.28 1.81
C THR A 32 -2.04 -18.47 1.69
N GLY A 33 -1.53 -18.71 0.48
CA GLY A 33 -0.08 -18.83 0.24
C GLY A 33 0.70 -17.53 0.50
N LEU A 34 0.16 -16.39 0.09
CA LEU A 34 0.79 -15.09 0.37
C LEU A 34 0.74 -14.76 1.87
N VAL A 35 -0.39 -15.02 2.53
CA VAL A 35 -0.52 -14.90 3.99
C VAL A 35 0.56 -15.68 4.73
N PHE A 36 0.75 -16.96 4.37
CA PHE A 36 1.76 -17.80 4.99
C PHE A 36 3.17 -17.25 4.77
N ASN A 37 3.45 -16.76 3.56
CA ASN A 37 4.73 -16.14 3.26
C ASN A 37 5.00 -14.89 4.10
N ILE A 38 4.01 -14.00 4.26
CA ILE A 38 4.14 -12.81 5.11
C ILE A 38 4.50 -13.22 6.55
N ALA A 39 3.76 -14.18 7.13
CA ALA A 39 4.00 -14.63 8.49
C ALA A 39 5.39 -15.27 8.68
N ARG A 40 5.84 -16.07 7.70
CA ARG A 40 7.19 -16.63 7.70
C ARG A 40 8.26 -15.54 7.59
N LYS A 41 8.10 -14.58 6.68
CA LYS A 41 9.04 -13.48 6.46
C LYS A 41 9.15 -12.58 7.69
N GLU A 42 8.04 -12.25 8.35
CA GLU A 42 8.10 -11.47 9.59
C GLU A 42 8.91 -12.21 10.66
N LYS A 43 8.63 -13.51 10.85
CA LYS A 43 9.34 -14.34 11.83
C LYS A 43 10.84 -14.38 11.55
N ASP A 44 11.24 -14.61 10.31
CA ASP A 44 12.64 -14.71 9.89
C ASP A 44 13.36 -13.36 10.03
N GLY A 45 12.66 -12.26 9.75
CA GLY A 45 13.20 -10.90 9.75
C GLY A 45 13.13 -10.18 11.09
N ARG A 46 12.52 -10.75 12.13
CA ARG A 46 12.22 -10.04 13.39
C ARG A 46 13.45 -9.44 14.07
N LYS A 47 14.60 -10.11 14.00
CA LYS A 47 15.86 -9.66 14.62
C LYS A 47 16.62 -8.62 13.80
N ASP A 48 16.46 -8.63 12.48
CA ASP A 48 17.15 -7.75 11.53
C ASP A 48 16.15 -6.91 10.71
N ARG A 49 15.10 -6.45 11.38
CA ARG A 49 13.91 -5.92 10.73
C ARG A 49 14.20 -4.76 9.78
N GLU A 50 15.05 -3.83 10.18
CA GLU A 50 15.40 -2.65 9.38
C GLU A 50 16.09 -3.03 8.06
N LYS A 51 17.01 -3.99 8.11
CA LYS A 51 17.72 -4.50 6.92
C LYS A 51 16.75 -5.16 5.93
N TYR A 52 15.85 -5.99 6.43
CA TYR A 52 14.85 -6.65 5.58
C TYR A 52 13.79 -5.67 5.06
N LEU A 53 13.39 -4.70 5.89
CA LEU A 53 12.46 -3.65 5.51
C LEU A 53 13.00 -2.82 4.34
N ALA A 54 14.25 -2.38 4.38
CA ALA A 54 14.85 -1.59 3.29
C ALA A 54 14.85 -2.37 1.96
N LYS A 55 15.27 -3.64 2.00
CA LYS A 55 15.27 -4.52 0.82
C LYS A 55 13.87 -4.78 0.27
N ALA A 56 12.90 -5.00 1.16
CA ALA A 56 11.52 -5.24 0.77
C ALA A 56 10.87 -3.95 0.22
N LYS A 57 11.16 -2.78 0.80
CA LYS A 57 10.71 -1.47 0.31
C LYS A 57 11.18 -1.23 -1.12
N TYR A 58 12.46 -1.47 -1.40
CA TYR A 58 13.00 -1.31 -2.76
C TYR A 58 12.24 -2.14 -3.81
N ARG A 59 11.91 -3.39 -3.48
CA ARG A 59 11.12 -4.28 -4.36
C ARG A 59 9.68 -3.81 -4.50
N ALA A 60 9.06 -3.35 -3.42
CA ALA A 60 7.69 -2.83 -3.46
C ALA A 60 7.58 -1.57 -4.32
N VAL A 61 8.58 -0.68 -4.24
CA VAL A 61 8.71 0.50 -5.10
C VAL A 61 8.85 0.09 -6.57
N GLY A 62 9.77 -0.83 -6.90
CA GLY A 62 9.92 -1.31 -8.28
C GLY A 62 8.67 -2.02 -8.82
N GLY A 63 7.95 -2.76 -7.99
CA GLY A 63 6.66 -3.36 -8.36
C GLY A 63 5.57 -2.31 -8.64
N PHE A 64 5.54 -1.23 -7.86
CA PHE A 64 4.64 -0.11 -8.06
C PHE A 64 4.98 0.66 -9.34
N GLU A 65 6.27 0.91 -9.58
CA GLU A 65 6.77 1.54 -10.81
C GLU A 65 6.35 0.76 -12.05
N LEU A 66 6.57 -0.56 -12.03
CA LEU A 66 6.14 -1.44 -13.11
C LEU A 66 4.63 -1.35 -13.34
N ALA A 67 3.84 -1.29 -12.26
CA ALA A 67 2.39 -1.14 -12.36
C ALA A 67 1.99 0.15 -13.08
N MET A 68 2.58 1.27 -12.68
CA MET A 68 2.35 2.57 -13.32
C MET A 68 2.73 2.57 -14.80
N GLN A 69 3.87 2.00 -15.15
CA GLN A 69 4.37 1.96 -16.53
C GLN A 69 3.45 1.13 -17.44
N ILE A 70 3.01 -0.05 -16.99
CA ILE A 70 2.10 -0.91 -17.76
C ILE A 70 0.75 -0.23 -17.97
N VAL A 71 0.16 0.37 -16.91
CA VAL A 71 -1.12 1.09 -17.02
C VAL A 71 -1.01 2.27 -17.98
N LYS A 72 0.08 3.06 -17.88
CA LYS A 72 0.34 4.19 -18.79
C LYS A 72 0.47 3.74 -20.24
N ALA A 73 1.05 2.56 -20.48
CA ALA A 73 1.18 1.95 -21.80
C ALA A 73 -0.11 1.25 -22.28
N GLN A 74 -1.21 1.32 -21.52
CA GLN A 74 -2.46 0.60 -21.78
C GLN A 74 -2.27 -0.93 -21.88
N GLY A 75 -1.25 -1.45 -21.21
CA GLY A 75 -0.94 -2.88 -21.17
C GLY A 75 -1.76 -3.63 -20.13
N ASP A 76 -1.80 -4.97 -20.27
CA ASP A 76 -2.45 -5.84 -19.28
C ASP A 76 -1.49 -6.18 -18.13
N LEU A 77 -1.88 -5.82 -16.92
CA LEU A 77 -1.14 -6.11 -15.69
C LEU A 77 -1.23 -7.56 -15.22
N LYS A 78 -2.15 -8.37 -15.76
CA LYS A 78 -2.47 -9.71 -15.23
C LYS A 78 -1.25 -10.62 -15.07
N SER A 79 -0.31 -10.59 -16.00
CA SER A 79 0.88 -11.44 -15.98
C SER A 79 1.89 -11.03 -14.88
N SER A 80 1.98 -9.72 -14.58
CA SER A 80 2.91 -9.17 -13.58
C SER A 80 2.29 -9.04 -12.18
N ALA A 81 0.95 -9.00 -12.08
CA ALA A 81 0.24 -8.80 -10.83
C ALA A 81 0.67 -9.75 -9.69
N PRO A 82 0.88 -11.06 -9.92
CA PRO A 82 1.35 -11.95 -8.85
C PRO A 82 2.71 -11.57 -8.26
N LEU A 83 3.65 -11.12 -9.12
CA LEU A 83 4.97 -10.69 -8.69
C LEU A 83 4.90 -9.38 -7.90
N ILE A 84 4.08 -8.43 -8.37
CA ILE A 84 3.85 -7.15 -7.71
C ILE A 84 3.22 -7.36 -6.32
N PHE A 85 2.16 -8.17 -6.23
CA PHE A 85 1.53 -8.50 -4.95
C PHE A 85 2.49 -9.23 -4.00
N SER A 86 3.35 -10.10 -4.50
CA SER A 86 4.36 -10.75 -3.67
C SER A 86 5.37 -9.75 -3.09
N ALA A 87 5.81 -8.77 -3.88
CA ALA A 87 6.73 -7.74 -3.42
C ALA A 87 6.08 -6.83 -2.35
N TRP A 88 4.82 -6.49 -2.54
CA TRP A 88 4.02 -5.71 -1.59
C TRP A 88 3.76 -6.47 -0.28
N ALA A 89 3.39 -7.75 -0.39
CA ALA A 89 3.22 -8.64 0.76
C ALA A 89 4.53 -8.76 1.57
N ASP A 90 5.67 -8.98 0.91
CA ASP A 90 6.98 -9.02 1.55
C ASP A 90 7.31 -7.71 2.27
N TYR A 91 6.97 -6.55 1.70
CA TYR A 91 7.16 -5.26 2.37
C TYR A 91 6.31 -5.14 3.62
N VAL A 92 5.00 -5.43 3.53
CA VAL A 92 4.06 -5.39 4.66
C VAL A 92 4.55 -6.24 5.82
N ALA A 93 5.10 -7.44 5.57
CA ALA A 93 5.63 -8.33 6.59
C ALA A 93 6.63 -7.67 7.56
N HIS A 94 7.31 -6.62 7.10
CA HIS A 94 8.31 -5.90 7.89
C HIS A 94 7.84 -4.52 8.38
N THR A 95 6.64 -4.05 8.03
CA THR A 95 6.09 -2.77 8.51
C THR A 95 5.28 -2.91 9.79
N LYS A 96 5.01 -1.81 10.48
CA LYS A 96 4.12 -1.80 11.67
C LYS A 96 2.69 -2.25 11.30
N LYS A 97 2.29 -2.10 10.03
CA LYS A 97 0.98 -2.49 9.52
C LYS A 97 0.73 -3.99 9.64
N TYR A 98 1.76 -4.85 9.54
CA TYR A 98 1.57 -6.29 9.77
C TYR A 98 1.15 -6.62 11.22
N TYR A 99 1.66 -5.88 12.22
CA TYR A 99 1.24 -6.08 13.61
C TYR A 99 -0.23 -5.68 13.78
N GLN A 100 -0.64 -4.57 13.15
CA GLN A 100 -2.04 -4.13 13.15
C GLN A 100 -2.95 -5.12 12.41
N LEU A 101 -2.54 -5.62 11.24
CA LEU A 101 -3.24 -6.69 10.54
C LEU A 101 -3.55 -7.85 11.50
N ASN A 102 -2.55 -8.26 12.28
CA ASN A 102 -2.65 -9.37 13.20
C ASN A 102 -3.61 -9.11 14.38
N GLU A 103 -3.89 -7.85 14.73
CA GLU A 103 -4.87 -7.46 15.75
C GLU A 103 -6.30 -7.49 15.19
N TYR A 104 -6.52 -6.99 13.97
CA TYR A 104 -7.84 -6.87 13.36
C TYR A 104 -8.31 -8.09 12.56
N ARG A 105 -7.44 -9.10 12.45
CA ARG A 105 -7.63 -10.31 11.63
C ARG A 105 -8.92 -11.11 11.92
N HIS A 106 -9.59 -10.87 13.05
CA HIS A 106 -10.78 -11.62 13.48
C HIS A 106 -12.10 -10.83 13.41
N THR A 107 -12.05 -9.52 13.17
CA THR A 107 -13.20 -8.63 13.39
C THR A 107 -13.74 -8.02 12.11
N GLU A 108 -12.89 -7.64 11.16
CA GLU A 108 -13.29 -6.91 9.95
C GLU A 108 -12.42 -7.29 8.74
N GLY A 109 -12.82 -6.89 7.53
CA GLY A 109 -11.92 -6.93 6.38
C GLY A 109 -10.86 -5.86 6.52
N VAL A 110 -9.62 -6.21 6.17
CA VAL A 110 -8.49 -5.30 6.31
C VAL A 110 -7.94 -4.94 4.95
N HIS A 111 -7.77 -3.65 4.69
CA HIS A 111 -7.40 -3.11 3.40
C HIS A 111 -6.07 -2.39 3.53
N ILE A 112 -5.04 -2.91 2.88
CA ILE A 112 -3.73 -2.27 2.81
C ILE A 112 -3.66 -1.52 1.49
N VAL A 113 -3.55 -0.20 1.58
CA VAL A 113 -3.47 0.70 0.43
C VAL A 113 -2.04 1.19 0.30
N PHE A 114 -1.40 0.83 -0.81
CA PHE A 114 -0.12 1.36 -1.23
C PHE A 114 -0.38 2.61 -2.05
N VAL A 115 -0.04 3.77 -1.48
CA VAL A 115 -0.18 5.08 -2.13
C VAL A 115 1.18 5.45 -2.71
N GLY A 116 1.26 5.60 -4.03
CA GLY A 116 2.52 5.91 -4.71
C GLY A 116 2.45 7.14 -5.61
N TRP A 117 3.59 7.83 -5.73
CA TRP A 117 3.74 9.02 -6.55
C TRP A 117 5.20 9.24 -6.95
N TYR A 118 5.40 10.05 -8.00
CA TYR A 118 6.72 10.57 -8.34
C TYR A 118 6.97 11.88 -7.57
N GLY A 119 8.10 11.95 -6.87
CA GLY A 119 8.59 13.16 -6.23
C GLY A 119 9.15 14.15 -7.24
N PRO A 120 9.51 15.38 -6.81
CA PRO A 120 10.09 16.40 -7.69
C PRO A 120 11.45 16.00 -8.29
N ASP A 121 12.17 15.09 -7.62
CA ASP A 121 13.44 14.50 -8.07
C ASP A 121 13.26 13.36 -9.08
N GLY A 122 12.02 12.99 -9.40
CA GLY A 122 11.69 11.87 -10.28
C GLY A 122 11.76 10.50 -9.58
N ALA A 123 12.07 10.45 -8.28
CA ALA A 123 12.03 9.20 -7.52
C ALA A 123 10.59 8.80 -7.22
N ILE A 124 10.33 7.48 -7.15
CA ILE A 124 9.04 6.97 -6.69
C ILE A 124 9.04 6.89 -5.17
N HIS A 125 8.04 7.54 -4.60
CA HIS A 125 7.69 7.41 -3.20
C HIS A 125 6.50 6.47 -3.07
N LEU A 126 6.48 5.74 -1.97
CA LEU A 126 5.48 4.74 -1.68
C LEU A 126 5.22 4.75 -0.18
N GLU A 127 3.97 5.01 0.19
CA GLU A 127 3.47 4.90 1.55
C GLU A 127 2.38 3.85 1.63
N THR A 128 2.20 3.30 2.83
CA THR A 128 1.21 2.25 3.08
C THR A 128 0.26 2.65 4.18
N GLU A 129 -1.02 2.66 3.86
CA GLU A 129 -2.09 2.85 4.82
C GLU A 129 -2.95 1.61 5.02
N MET A 130 -3.63 1.60 6.17
CA MET A 130 -4.55 0.53 6.53
C MET A 130 -5.93 1.12 6.77
N ALA A 131 -6.94 0.54 6.14
CA ALA A 131 -8.34 0.82 6.39
C ALA A 131 -9.06 -0.47 6.80
N LEU A 132 -10.11 -0.33 7.61
CA LEU A 132 -10.95 -1.43 8.04
C LEU A 132 -12.32 -1.28 7.39
N HIS A 133 -12.80 -2.33 6.73
CA HIS A 133 -14.09 -2.35 6.05
C HIS A 133 -14.54 -3.80 5.83
N ASP A 134 -15.84 -4.08 5.84
CA ASP A 134 -16.37 -5.44 5.71
C ASP A 134 -16.22 -6.02 4.29
N ARG A 135 -16.21 -5.13 3.29
CA ARG A 135 -16.15 -5.41 1.86
C ARG A 135 -14.97 -4.72 1.20
N ALA A 136 -14.65 -5.12 -0.03
CA ALA A 136 -13.71 -4.39 -0.88
C ALA A 136 -14.05 -2.89 -0.93
N LEU A 137 -13.03 -2.05 -0.73
CA LEU A 137 -13.18 -0.60 -0.85
C LEU A 137 -13.59 -0.22 -2.27
N THR A 138 -14.47 0.76 -2.37
CA THR A 138 -14.80 1.48 -3.60
C THR A 138 -13.66 2.41 -4.00
N SER A 139 -13.62 2.84 -5.26
CA SER A 139 -12.63 3.81 -5.74
C SER A 139 -12.63 5.11 -4.93
N ASP A 140 -13.81 5.61 -4.55
CA ASP A 140 -13.93 6.84 -3.75
C ASP A 140 -13.32 6.67 -2.36
N GLN A 141 -13.53 5.50 -1.72
CA GLN A 141 -12.91 5.18 -0.44
C GLN A 141 -11.39 5.07 -0.55
N VAL A 142 -10.87 4.46 -1.62
CA VAL A 142 -9.42 4.43 -1.88
C VAL A 142 -8.88 5.83 -2.14
N GLY A 143 -9.60 6.66 -2.91
CA GLY A 143 -9.26 8.06 -3.16
C GLY A 143 -9.20 8.88 -1.87
N HIS A 144 -10.14 8.66 -0.94
CA HIS A 144 -10.12 9.29 0.38
C HIS A 144 -8.87 8.90 1.19
N VAL A 145 -8.51 7.61 1.21
CA VAL A 145 -7.28 7.12 1.86
C VAL A 145 -6.04 7.77 1.25
N CYS A 146 -5.97 7.87 -0.09
CA CYS A 146 -4.87 8.51 -0.79
C CYS A 146 -4.77 9.99 -0.41
N HIS A 147 -5.89 10.73 -0.43
CA HIS A 147 -5.93 12.13 -0.04
C HIS A 147 -5.45 12.33 1.40
N CYS A 148 -5.97 11.57 2.37
CA CYS A 148 -5.53 11.65 3.77
C CYS A 148 -4.03 11.36 3.95
N THR A 149 -3.51 10.39 3.19
CA THR A 149 -2.08 10.06 3.18
C THR A 149 -1.27 11.25 2.69
N MET A 150 -1.64 11.82 1.55
CA MET A 150 -0.96 12.98 0.96
C MET A 150 -1.05 14.23 1.83
N SER A 151 -2.20 14.48 2.47
CA SER A 151 -2.35 15.55 3.46
C SER A 151 -1.39 15.37 4.64
N THR A 152 -1.27 14.16 5.17
CA THR A 152 -0.33 13.86 6.27
C THR A 152 1.12 14.10 5.86
N ILE A 153 1.50 13.71 4.65
CA ILE A 153 2.83 13.93 4.11
C ILE A 153 3.07 15.43 3.88
N SER A 154 2.07 16.19 3.44
CA SER A 154 2.20 17.64 3.27
C SER A 154 2.55 18.37 4.56
N CYS A 155 2.08 17.86 5.71
CA CYS A 155 2.43 18.41 7.01
C CYS A 155 3.78 17.93 7.54
N THR A 156 4.22 16.73 7.17
CA THR A 156 5.41 16.09 7.78
C THR A 156 6.67 16.14 6.92
N ASN A 157 6.52 16.07 5.60
CA ASN A 157 7.61 16.16 4.63
C ASN A 157 7.08 16.65 3.26
N PRO A 158 6.79 17.95 3.11
CA PRO A 158 6.23 18.47 1.86
C PRO A 158 7.19 18.39 0.67
N ALA A 159 8.50 18.25 0.90
CA ALA A 159 9.52 18.27 -0.15
C ALA A 159 9.45 17.07 -1.11
N ILE A 160 8.82 15.97 -0.69
CA ILE A 160 8.69 14.75 -1.51
C ILE A 160 7.38 14.69 -2.30
N LEU A 161 6.50 15.68 -2.15
CA LEU A 161 5.18 15.67 -2.78
C LEU A 161 5.26 15.96 -4.28
N PRO A 162 4.34 15.42 -5.09
CA PRO A 162 4.30 15.72 -6.51
C PRO A 162 3.91 17.19 -6.71
N GLN A 163 4.52 17.86 -7.69
CA GLN A 163 4.26 19.28 -7.99
C GLN A 163 2.77 19.58 -8.18
N ALA A 164 2.03 18.64 -8.78
CA ALA A 164 0.59 18.76 -8.99
C ALA A 164 -0.20 18.85 -7.67
N TRP A 165 0.22 18.13 -6.62
CA TRP A 165 -0.40 18.22 -5.30
C TRP A 165 -0.10 19.55 -4.60
N ILE A 166 1.15 20.03 -4.70
CA ILE A 166 1.58 21.31 -4.12
C ILE A 166 0.79 22.48 -4.75
N SER A 167 0.38 22.31 -6.01
CA SER A 167 -0.37 23.30 -6.77
C SER A 167 -1.88 23.20 -6.59
N LEU A 168 -2.38 22.24 -5.78
CA LEU A 168 -3.80 22.18 -5.45
C LEU A 168 -4.16 23.40 -4.59
N PRO A 169 -5.29 24.09 -4.89
CA PRO A 169 -5.73 25.18 -4.05
C PRO A 169 -6.00 24.64 -2.64
N SER A 170 -5.39 25.25 -1.62
CA SER A 170 -5.69 24.93 -0.23
C SER A 170 -7.20 25.04 -0.01
N PRO A 171 -7.86 24.01 0.55
CA PRO A 171 -9.27 24.09 0.94
C PRO A 171 -9.38 25.05 2.13
N GLY A 172 -9.45 26.35 1.85
CA GLY A 172 -9.36 27.41 2.86
C GLY A 172 -9.01 28.80 2.34
N GLY A 173 -8.89 29.01 1.02
CA GLY A 173 -8.88 30.35 0.44
C GLY A 173 -10.26 30.99 0.57
N SER A 174 -10.48 31.71 1.67
CA SER A 174 -11.63 32.57 1.90
C SER A 174 -11.85 33.49 0.69
N THR A 175 -12.89 33.22 -0.12
CA THR A 175 -13.46 34.23 -1.00
C THR A 175 -14.20 35.23 -0.14
N THR A 176 -13.50 36.27 0.32
CA THR A 176 -14.13 37.55 0.60
C THR A 176 -14.49 38.19 -0.75
N LEU A 177 -15.78 38.13 -1.09
CA LEU A 177 -16.48 39.14 -1.86
C LEU A 177 -17.61 39.68 -0.99
#